data_AF-A0A7J8BJX8-F1
#
_entry.id   AF-A0A7J8BJX8-F1
#
_cell.length_a   1.000
_cell.length_b   1.000
_cell.length_c   1.000
_cell.angle_alpha   90.00
_cell.angle_beta   90.00
_cell.angle_gamma   90.00
#
_symmetry.space_group_name_H-M   'P 1'
#
loop_
_entity.id
_entity.type
_entity.pdbx_description
1 polymer ?
#
loop_
_entity_poly.entity_id
_entity_poly.type
_entity_poly.pdbx_seq_one_letter_code
_entity_poly.pdbx_strand_id
1 'polypeptide(L)'
;MSPEALTLQPRVTEIFERILFIWAIRHPASGYVQGINDLVTPFFVVFLCEHTEEEDGDVADVSQVPTDVLRNVEADTYWCMSKLLDGIQDNYTFAQPGIQMKVKMLEELVSRIDEQVHRHLERHEVRYLQFAFRWMNNLLTREVPLRCTVRLWDTYQSEPEGFSHFHLYVCAAFLVRWRREILEERDFQELLLLLQNLPTALWGDEDVSLLLAEAYRLKFAFADAPNHYKR
;
A
#
# COMPACT_ATOMS: atom_id res chain seq x y z
N MET A 1 8.45 -15.21 3.07
CA MET A 1 8.66 -14.91 1.65
C MET A 1 9.26 -13.50 1.44
N SER A 2 10.47 -13.39 0.89
CA SER A 2 10.94 -12.13 0.28
C SER A 2 10.31 -12.01 -1.11
N PRO A 3 9.53 -10.94 -1.42
CA PRO A 3 8.91 -10.75 -2.73
C PRO A 3 9.91 -10.84 -3.89
N GLU A 4 11.15 -10.41 -3.66
CA GLU A 4 12.21 -10.37 -4.65
C GLU A 4 12.53 -11.77 -5.17
N ALA A 5 12.69 -12.75 -4.28
CA ALA A 5 13.05 -14.12 -4.66
C ALA A 5 11.96 -14.81 -5.50
N LEU A 6 10.68 -14.48 -5.27
CA LEU A 6 9.58 -14.97 -6.09
C LEU A 6 9.59 -14.31 -7.49
N THR A 7 9.72 -12.98 -7.54
CA THR A 7 9.67 -12.22 -8.81
C THR A 7 10.85 -12.49 -9.74
N LEU A 8 11.97 -12.97 -9.21
CA LEU A 8 13.16 -13.38 -9.99
C LEU A 8 12.96 -14.71 -10.74
N GLN A 9 11.92 -15.48 -10.43
CA GLN A 9 11.61 -16.69 -11.19
C GLN A 9 11.06 -16.33 -12.58
N PRO A 10 11.64 -16.81 -13.70
CA PRO A 10 11.24 -16.38 -15.04
C PRO A 10 9.75 -16.57 -15.36
N ARG A 11 9.15 -17.67 -14.88
CA ARG A 11 7.71 -17.94 -15.06
C ARG A 11 6.84 -16.87 -14.38
N VAL A 12 7.25 -16.41 -13.19
CA VAL A 12 6.53 -15.36 -12.46
C VAL A 12 6.67 -14.03 -13.18
N THR A 13 7.87 -13.68 -13.65
CA THR A 13 8.11 -12.46 -14.43
C THR A 13 7.20 -12.40 -15.66
N GLU A 14 7.15 -13.47 -16.45
CA GLU A 14 6.30 -13.55 -17.65
C GLU A 14 4.80 -13.42 -17.35
N ILE A 15 4.34 -14.01 -16.23
CA ILE A 15 2.95 -13.89 -15.78
C ILE A 15 2.64 -12.44 -15.39
N PHE A 16 3.51 -11.80 -14.60
CA PHE A 16 3.30 -10.43 -14.13
C PHE A 16 3.29 -9.45 -15.30
N GLU A 17 4.23 -9.59 -16.24
CA GLU A 17 4.25 -8.80 -17.47
C GLU A 17 2.95 -8.95 -18.26
N ARG A 18 2.44 -10.17 -18.41
CA ARG A 18 1.20 -10.43 -19.14
C ARG A 18 -0.03 -9.85 -18.44
N ILE A 19 -0.16 -10.02 -17.13
CA ILE A 19 -1.23 -9.42 -16.32
C ILE A 19 -1.23 -7.90 -16.50
N LEU A 20 -0.07 -7.26 -16.29
CA LEU A 20 0.07 -5.80 -16.34
C LEU A 20 -0.14 -5.26 -17.75
N PHE A 21 0.39 -5.95 -18.77
CA PHE A 21 0.19 -5.57 -20.17
C PHE A 21 -1.29 -5.63 -20.54
N ILE A 22 -1.98 -6.73 -20.24
CA ILE A 22 -3.42 -6.89 -20.53
C ILE A 22 -4.24 -5.85 -19.76
N TRP A 23 -3.90 -5.56 -18.51
CA TRP A 23 -4.58 -4.52 -17.75
C TRP A 23 -4.39 -3.14 -18.38
N ALA A 24 -3.15 -2.77 -18.73
CA ALA A 24 -2.83 -1.48 -19.31
C ALA A 24 -3.55 -1.22 -20.65
N ILE A 25 -3.59 -2.20 -21.56
CA ILE A 25 -4.29 -2.04 -22.85
C ILE A 25 -5.81 -1.93 -22.68
N ARG A 26 -6.38 -2.50 -21.60
CA ARG A 26 -7.82 -2.44 -21.31
C ARG A 26 -8.22 -1.17 -20.56
N HIS A 27 -7.25 -0.41 -20.03
CA HIS A 27 -7.48 0.84 -19.30
C HIS A 27 -6.70 2.00 -19.96
N PRO A 28 -7.08 2.44 -21.17
CA PRO A 28 -6.31 3.41 -21.96
C PRO A 28 -6.17 4.81 -21.32
N ALA A 29 -7.05 5.17 -20.38
CA ALA A 29 -6.93 6.41 -19.62
C ALA A 29 -5.76 6.40 -18.62
N SER A 30 -5.27 5.21 -18.24
CA SER A 30 -4.16 5.03 -17.31
C SER A 30 -2.92 4.48 -18.02
N GLY A 31 -3.08 3.46 -18.86
CA GLY A 31 -1.94 2.69 -19.38
C GLY A 31 -1.21 1.96 -18.26
N TYR A 32 0.10 1.73 -18.42
CA TYR A 32 0.94 1.22 -17.32
C TYR A 32 1.52 2.40 -16.53
N VAL A 33 1.37 2.35 -15.20
CA VAL A 33 1.98 3.29 -14.26
C VAL A 33 2.81 2.50 -13.26
N GLN A 34 4.05 2.95 -13.02
CA GLN A 34 4.93 2.31 -12.05
C GLN A 34 4.29 2.31 -10.67
N GLY A 35 4.30 1.14 -10.02
CA GLY A 35 3.67 0.88 -8.74
C GLY A 35 2.45 -0.03 -8.83
N ILE A 36 1.75 -0.08 -9.98
CA ILE A 36 0.70 -1.09 -10.22
C ILE A 36 1.30 -2.50 -10.18
N ASN A 37 2.55 -2.65 -10.62
CA ASN A 37 3.28 -3.92 -10.58
C ASN A 37 3.38 -4.51 -9.16
N ASP A 38 3.43 -3.67 -8.13
CA ASP A 38 3.51 -4.14 -6.74
C ASP A 38 2.16 -4.64 -6.22
N LEU A 39 1.06 -4.19 -6.83
CA LEU A 39 -0.29 -4.57 -6.45
C LEU A 39 -0.67 -5.97 -6.96
N VAL A 40 0.09 -6.51 -7.91
CA VAL A 40 -0.08 -7.90 -8.39
C VAL A 40 0.37 -8.90 -7.34
N THR A 41 1.46 -8.61 -6.64
CA THR A 41 2.17 -9.56 -5.78
C THR A 41 1.30 -10.16 -4.67
N PRO A 42 0.52 -9.39 -3.88
CA PRO A 42 -0.27 -9.96 -2.80
C PRO A 42 -1.33 -10.95 -3.30
N PHE A 43 -2.02 -10.63 -4.39
CA PHE A 43 -3.01 -11.55 -4.98
C PHE A 43 -2.35 -12.81 -5.51
N PHE A 44 -1.27 -12.66 -6.29
CA PHE A 44 -0.58 -13.80 -6.87
C PHE A 44 -0.07 -14.77 -5.79
N VAL A 45 0.53 -14.25 -4.73
CA VAL A 45 1.04 -15.07 -3.62
C VAL A 45 -0.09 -15.78 -2.89
N VAL A 46 -1.18 -15.07 -2.56
CA VAL A 46 -2.33 -15.67 -1.87
C VAL A 46 -2.94 -16.81 -2.68
N PHE A 47 -3.15 -16.62 -3.98
CA PHE A 47 -3.72 -17.68 -4.84
C PHE A 47 -2.74 -18.82 -5.13
N LEU A 48 -1.45 -18.53 -5.22
CA LEU A 48 -0.43 -19.56 -5.39
C LEU A 48 -0.33 -20.48 -4.15
N CYS A 49 -0.42 -19.90 -2.95
CA CYS A 49 -0.33 -20.65 -1.69
C CYS A 49 -1.42 -21.72 -1.53
N GLU A 50 -2.57 -21.60 -2.21
CA GLU A 50 -3.60 -22.67 -2.24
C GLU A 50 -3.10 -23.95 -2.93
N HIS A 51 -2.06 -23.85 -3.74
CA HIS A 51 -1.56 -24.92 -4.60
C HIS A 51 -0.12 -25.35 -4.27
N THR A 52 0.48 -24.80 -3.21
CA THR A 52 1.84 -25.12 -2.77
C THR A 52 1.82 -25.50 -1.29
N GLU A 53 2.45 -26.61 -0.93
CA GLU A 53 2.54 -27.09 0.46
C GLU A 53 3.59 -26.35 1.31
N GLU A 54 4.18 -25.27 0.80
CA GLU A 54 5.25 -24.57 1.51
C GLU A 54 4.74 -23.85 2.77
N GLU A 55 5.38 -24.16 3.90
CA GLU A 55 5.16 -23.48 5.18
C GLU A 55 5.67 -22.04 5.14
N ASP A 56 5.09 -21.18 6.00
CA ASP A 56 5.40 -19.75 6.13
C ASP A 56 6.91 -19.45 6.13
N GLY A 57 7.47 -19.07 4.98
CA GLY A 57 8.87 -18.65 4.92
C GLY A 57 9.56 -18.91 3.60
N ASP A 58 9.34 -20.10 3.03
CA ASP A 58 10.02 -20.56 1.82
C ASP A 58 9.46 -19.88 0.55
N VAL A 59 10.30 -19.87 -0.49
CA VAL A 59 9.99 -19.26 -1.77
C VAL A 59 9.36 -20.33 -2.64
N ALA A 60 8.04 -20.25 -2.78
CA ALA A 60 7.25 -21.16 -3.60
C ALA A 60 7.94 -21.43 -4.95
N ASP A 61 8.40 -22.66 -5.17
CA ASP A 61 8.94 -23.06 -6.46
C ASP A 61 7.82 -23.19 -7.49
N VAL A 62 7.57 -22.11 -8.23
CA VAL A 62 6.53 -22.02 -9.26
C VAL A 62 6.79 -22.99 -10.42
N SER A 63 8.00 -23.55 -10.53
CA SER A 63 8.29 -24.58 -11.53
C SER A 63 7.57 -25.90 -11.26
N GLN A 64 7.25 -26.21 -9.99
CA GLN A 64 6.53 -27.44 -9.62
C GLN A 64 5.01 -27.34 -9.83
N VAL A 65 4.48 -26.13 -10.00
CA VAL A 65 3.03 -25.93 -10.14
C VAL A 65 2.59 -26.25 -11.59
N PRO A 66 1.55 -27.10 -11.77
CA PRO A 66 1.04 -27.44 -13.09
C PRO A 66 0.61 -26.20 -13.89
N THR A 67 0.87 -26.20 -15.20
CA THR A 67 0.59 -25.04 -16.06
C THR A 67 -0.87 -24.62 -16.06
N ASP A 68 -1.82 -25.56 -16.00
CA ASP A 68 -3.25 -25.21 -15.96
C ASP A 68 -3.66 -24.57 -14.62
N VAL A 69 -3.02 -24.96 -13.53
CA VAL A 69 -3.20 -24.30 -12.22
C VAL A 69 -2.64 -22.88 -12.26
N LEU A 70 -1.44 -22.67 -12.81
CA LEU A 70 -0.86 -21.33 -12.95
C LEU A 70 -1.69 -20.41 -13.84
N ARG A 71 -2.34 -20.94 -14.88
CA ARG A 71 -3.27 -20.16 -15.70
C ARG A 71 -4.49 -19.67 -14.91
N ASN A 72 -5.00 -20.49 -14.00
CA ASN A 72 -6.10 -20.10 -13.11
C ASN A 72 -5.62 -19.03 -12.11
N VAL A 73 -4.48 -19.25 -11.46
CA VAL A 73 -3.85 -18.27 -10.55
C VAL A 73 -3.62 -16.93 -11.24
N GLU A 74 -3.10 -16.93 -12.47
CA GLU A 74 -2.92 -15.72 -13.28
C GLU A 74 -4.25 -15.01 -13.57
N ALA A 75 -5.29 -15.76 -13.97
CA ALA A 75 -6.60 -15.21 -14.27
C ALA A 75 -7.25 -14.58 -13.02
N ASP A 76 -7.21 -15.27 -11.88
CA ASP A 76 -7.77 -14.79 -10.61
C ASP A 76 -7.01 -13.56 -10.12
N THR A 77 -5.67 -13.57 -10.22
CA THR A 77 -4.82 -12.41 -9.93
C THR A 77 -5.23 -11.22 -10.78
N TYR A 78 -5.41 -11.40 -12.09
CA TYR A 78 -5.83 -10.34 -13.01
C TYR A 78 -7.19 -9.76 -12.61
N TRP A 79 -8.19 -10.59 -12.34
CA TRP A 79 -9.54 -10.14 -12.03
C TRP A 79 -9.62 -9.44 -10.67
N CYS A 80 -8.98 -9.99 -9.64
CA CYS A 80 -8.96 -9.39 -8.31
C CYS A 80 -8.16 -8.07 -8.29
N MET A 81 -7.01 -8.01 -8.96
CA MET A 81 -6.27 -6.75 -9.13
C MET A 81 -7.10 -5.72 -9.89
N SER A 82 -7.78 -6.12 -10.98
CA SER A 82 -8.66 -5.21 -11.73
C SER A 82 -9.79 -4.66 -10.85
N LYS A 83 -10.39 -5.49 -10.00
CA LYS A 83 -11.44 -5.09 -9.05
C LYS A 83 -10.94 -4.14 -7.97
N LEU A 84 -9.72 -4.33 -7.48
CA LEU A 84 -9.08 -3.35 -6.58
C LEU A 84 -8.90 -2.01 -7.30
N LEU A 85 -8.33 -2.03 -8.51
CA LEU A 85 -8.02 -0.83 -9.28
C LEU A 85 -9.28 -0.06 -9.73
N ASP A 86 -10.41 -0.74 -9.92
CA ASP A 86 -11.72 -0.11 -10.16
C ASP A 86 -12.08 0.93 -9.09
N GLY A 87 -11.68 0.70 -7.84
CA GLY A 87 -11.96 1.60 -6.71
C GLY A 87 -11.00 2.79 -6.56
N ILE A 88 -9.91 2.83 -7.34
CA ILE A 88 -8.85 3.85 -7.23
C ILE A 88 -8.31 4.27 -8.60
N GLN A 89 -9.14 4.25 -9.65
CA GLN A 89 -8.71 4.51 -11.03
C GLN A 89 -8.00 5.86 -11.20
N ASP A 90 -8.48 6.89 -10.50
CA ASP A 90 -7.95 8.26 -10.52
C ASP A 90 -6.50 8.35 -10.00
N ASN A 91 -6.04 7.37 -9.22
CA ASN A 91 -4.63 7.26 -8.82
C ASN A 91 -3.67 7.05 -9.99
N TYR A 92 -4.14 6.49 -11.12
CA TYR A 92 -3.28 6.04 -12.22
C TYR A 92 -3.61 6.70 -13.57
N THR A 93 -4.58 7.60 -13.62
CA THR A 93 -4.83 8.43 -14.81
C THR A 93 -3.75 9.50 -15.01
N PHE A 94 -3.77 10.20 -16.14
CA PHE A 94 -2.79 11.25 -16.48
C PHE A 94 -2.57 12.23 -15.31
N ALA A 95 -1.30 12.44 -14.95
CA ALA A 95 -0.86 13.25 -13.81
C ALA A 95 -1.30 12.78 -12.41
N GLN A 96 -1.93 11.60 -12.30
CA GLN A 96 -2.27 10.93 -11.03
C GLN A 96 -3.00 11.83 -10.02
N PRO A 97 -4.11 12.50 -10.41
CA PRO A 97 -4.82 13.44 -9.54
C PRO A 97 -5.32 12.80 -8.24
N GLY A 98 -5.70 11.52 -8.26
CA GLY A 98 -6.13 10.79 -7.06
C GLY A 98 -5.04 10.70 -6.00
N ILE A 99 -3.79 10.48 -6.40
CA ILE A 99 -2.63 10.44 -5.49
C ILE A 99 -2.38 11.82 -4.89
N GLN A 100 -2.37 12.87 -5.72
CA GLN A 100 -2.16 14.23 -5.24
C GLN A 100 -3.23 14.65 -4.22
N MET A 101 -4.50 14.32 -4.50
CA MET A 101 -5.60 14.57 -3.57
C MET A 101 -5.43 13.80 -2.26
N LYS A 102 -5.13 12.50 -2.32
CA LYS A 102 -4.94 11.67 -1.12
C LYS A 102 -3.77 12.14 -0.25
N VAL A 103 -2.66 12.55 -0.86
CA VAL A 103 -1.51 13.13 -0.13
C VAL A 103 -1.91 14.42 0.58
N LYS A 104 -2.67 15.31 -0.10
CA LYS A 104 -3.18 16.53 0.52
C LYS A 104 -4.15 16.24 1.67
N MET A 105 -5.06 15.28 1.48
CA MET A 105 -5.97 14.85 2.54
C MET A 105 -5.20 14.26 3.75
N LEU A 106 -4.08 13.56 3.51
CA LEU A 106 -3.24 13.04 4.57
C LEU A 106 -2.59 14.17 5.35
N GLU A 107 -2.04 15.17 4.66
CA GLU A 107 -1.48 16.37 5.27
C GLU A 107 -2.51 17.10 6.15
N GLU A 108 -3.72 17.35 5.61
CA GLU A 108 -4.81 17.98 6.34
C GLU A 108 -5.23 17.15 7.56
N LEU A 109 -5.34 15.83 7.42
CA LEU A 109 -5.68 14.94 8.53
C LEU A 109 -4.59 14.97 9.61
N VAL A 110 -3.32 14.80 9.23
CA VAL A 110 -2.20 14.77 10.19
C VAL A 110 -2.08 16.10 10.95
N SER A 111 -2.28 17.23 10.27
CA SER A 111 -2.31 18.56 10.91
C SER A 111 -3.33 18.68 12.04
N ARG A 112 -4.41 17.89 11.99
CA ARG A 112 -5.48 17.88 12.98
C ARG A 112 -5.27 16.84 14.09
N ILE A 113 -4.67 15.69 13.77
CA ILE A 113 -4.51 14.58 14.74
C ILE A 113 -3.21 14.69 15.54
N ASP A 114 -2.13 15.17 14.93
CA ASP A 114 -0.82 15.37 15.56
C ASP A 114 -0.14 16.60 14.95
N GLU A 115 -0.60 17.78 15.39
CA GLU A 115 -0.05 19.07 14.97
C GLU A 115 1.45 19.18 15.24
N GLN A 116 1.96 18.49 16.26
CA GLN A 116 3.37 18.50 16.60
C GLN A 116 4.21 17.83 15.49
N VAL A 117 3.80 16.65 15.03
CA VAL A 117 4.43 15.96 13.88
C VAL A 117 4.30 16.80 12.63
N HIS A 118 3.11 17.34 12.32
CA HIS A 118 2.91 18.16 11.13
C HIS A 118 3.85 19.37 11.08
N ARG A 119 3.88 20.18 12.15
CA ARG A 119 4.78 21.35 12.23
C ARG A 119 6.26 20.98 12.23
N HIS A 120 6.61 19.80 12.72
CA HIS A 120 7.99 19.31 12.70
C HIS A 120 8.43 18.99 11.27
N LEU A 121 7.58 18.35 10.46
CA LEU A 121 7.84 18.11 9.05
C LEU A 121 7.99 19.45 8.29
N GLU A 122 7.09 20.42 8.51
CA GLU A 122 7.19 21.76 7.91
C GLU A 122 8.49 22.48 8.29
N ARG A 123 8.85 22.45 9.58
CA ARG A 123 10.06 23.12 10.10
C ARG A 123 11.34 22.59 9.45
N HIS A 124 11.38 21.30 9.16
CA HIS A 124 12.52 20.65 8.52
C HIS A 124 12.34 20.52 7.00
N GLU A 125 11.39 21.26 6.41
CA GLU A 125 11.16 21.33 4.95
C GLU A 125 10.82 19.99 4.28
N VAL A 126 10.29 19.02 5.05
CA VAL A 126 9.81 17.74 4.52
C VAL A 126 8.36 17.87 4.08
N ARG A 127 8.12 17.79 2.77
CA ARG A 127 6.77 17.81 2.19
C ARG A 127 6.19 16.40 2.14
N TYR A 128 4.90 16.26 2.44
CA TYR A 128 4.18 14.98 2.42
C TYR A 128 4.36 14.22 1.09
N LEU A 129 4.37 14.93 -0.04
CA LEU A 129 4.55 14.32 -1.36
C LEU A 129 5.88 13.54 -1.50
N GLN A 130 6.93 13.90 -0.74
CA GLN A 130 8.24 13.26 -0.85
C GLN A 130 8.28 11.83 -0.27
N PHE A 131 7.35 11.47 0.61
CA PHE A 131 7.26 10.11 1.17
C PHE A 131 5.90 9.48 0.90
N ALA A 132 4.80 10.22 1.08
CA ALA A 132 3.44 9.69 1.02
C ALA A 132 2.97 9.42 -0.42
N PHE A 133 3.64 9.96 -1.46
CA PHE A 133 3.33 9.58 -2.84
C PHE A 133 3.42 8.07 -3.02
N ARG A 134 4.53 7.46 -2.55
CA ARG A 134 4.74 6.01 -2.65
C ARG A 134 3.76 5.24 -1.77
N TRP A 135 3.43 5.77 -0.59
CA TRP A 135 2.44 5.15 0.30
C TRP A 135 1.08 5.00 -0.38
N MET A 136 0.61 6.06 -1.06
CA MET A 136 -0.67 6.05 -1.77
C MET A 136 -0.62 5.28 -3.09
N ASN A 137 0.49 5.39 -3.84
CA ASN A 137 0.63 4.79 -5.16
C ASN A 137 0.77 3.26 -5.08
N ASN A 138 1.39 2.77 -4.02
CA ASN A 138 1.71 1.37 -3.80
C ASN A 138 0.92 0.76 -2.63
N LEU A 139 -0.05 1.48 -2.06
CA LEU A 139 -0.88 1.02 -0.93
C LEU A 139 -0.05 0.47 0.26
N LEU A 140 1.01 1.19 0.63
CA LEU A 140 2.01 0.83 1.64
C LEU A 140 2.78 -0.49 1.40
N THR A 141 2.62 -1.18 0.27
CA THR A 141 3.31 -2.46 -0.01
C THR A 141 4.84 -2.34 0.00
N ARG A 142 5.39 -1.13 -0.18
CA ARG A 142 6.82 -0.81 -0.12
C ARG A 142 7.33 -0.48 1.29
N GLU A 143 6.42 -0.27 2.24
CA GLU A 143 6.74 0.18 3.60
C GLU A 143 6.59 -0.92 4.64
N VAL A 144 5.97 -2.04 4.31
CA VAL A 144 5.76 -3.19 5.21
C VAL A 144 6.04 -4.51 4.49
N PRO A 145 6.41 -5.58 5.22
CA PRO A 145 6.58 -6.91 4.63
C PRO A 145 5.32 -7.40 3.91
N LEU A 146 5.48 -8.30 2.92
CA LEU A 146 4.35 -8.82 2.14
C LEU A 146 3.28 -9.49 3.02
N ARG A 147 3.67 -10.27 4.04
CA ARG A 147 2.74 -10.85 5.02
C ARG A 147 1.85 -9.80 5.68
N CYS A 148 2.42 -8.65 6.02
CA CYS A 148 1.69 -7.53 6.61
C CYS A 148 0.77 -6.87 5.59
N THR A 149 1.19 -6.79 4.33
CA THR A 149 0.34 -6.30 3.23
C THR A 149 -0.88 -7.20 3.03
N VAL A 150 -0.69 -8.53 2.98
CA VAL A 150 -1.79 -9.50 2.86
C VAL A 150 -2.77 -9.32 4.02
N ARG A 151 -2.26 -9.34 5.26
CA ARG A 151 -3.08 -9.13 6.46
C ARG A 151 -3.81 -7.78 6.46
N LEU A 152 -3.18 -6.71 5.98
CA LEU A 152 -3.80 -5.39 5.85
C LEU A 152 -4.94 -5.41 4.82
N TRP A 153 -4.72 -6.10 3.70
CA TRP A 153 -5.67 -6.19 2.59
C TRP A 153 -6.91 -7.02 2.91
N ASP A 154 -6.83 -7.96 3.86
CA ASP A 154 -8.02 -8.63 4.43
C ASP A 154 -9.04 -7.59 4.92
N THR A 155 -8.54 -6.57 5.63
CA THR A 155 -9.39 -5.51 6.18
C THR A 155 -9.81 -4.52 5.10
N TYR A 156 -8.95 -4.20 4.12
CA TYR A 156 -9.35 -3.34 3.01
C TYR A 156 -10.45 -3.93 2.13
N GLN A 157 -10.47 -5.24 1.95
CA GLN A 157 -11.56 -5.92 1.23
C GLN A 157 -12.85 -6.00 2.07
N SER A 158 -12.73 -6.04 3.39
CA SER A 158 -13.86 -6.12 4.31
C SER A 158 -14.50 -4.75 4.62
N GLU A 159 -13.73 -3.66 4.49
CA GLU A 159 -14.20 -2.30 4.72
C GLU A 159 -14.80 -1.68 3.46
N PRO A 160 -15.97 -1.01 3.55
CA PRO A 160 -16.46 -0.17 2.47
C PRO A 160 -15.40 0.87 2.10
N GLU A 161 -15.06 0.93 0.81
CA GLU A 161 -14.02 1.85 0.30
C GLU A 161 -12.66 1.69 1.01
N GLY A 162 -12.30 0.45 1.35
CA GLY A 162 -11.07 0.15 2.10
C GLY A 162 -9.79 0.65 1.43
N PHE A 163 -9.61 0.37 0.14
CA PHE A 163 -8.43 0.77 -0.64
C PHE A 163 -8.38 2.26 -1.00
N SER A 164 -9.53 2.96 -0.99
CA SER A 164 -9.61 4.37 -1.37
C SER A 164 -9.62 5.29 -0.15
N HIS A 165 -10.64 5.18 0.69
CA HIS A 165 -10.89 6.10 1.81
C HIS A 165 -10.27 5.60 3.12
N PHE A 166 -10.43 4.32 3.47
CA PHE A 166 -9.88 3.82 4.74
C PHE A 166 -8.34 3.84 4.75
N HIS A 167 -7.72 3.59 3.59
CA HIS A 167 -6.27 3.68 3.40
C HIS A 167 -5.67 5.01 3.90
N LEU A 168 -6.40 6.13 3.75
CA LEU A 168 -5.96 7.43 4.25
C LEU A 168 -5.71 7.42 5.77
N TYR A 169 -6.63 6.83 6.53
CA TYR A 169 -6.52 6.72 7.98
C TYR A 169 -5.43 5.73 8.40
N VAL A 170 -5.20 4.68 7.60
CA VAL A 170 -4.07 3.78 7.82
C VAL A 170 -2.75 4.51 7.64
N CYS A 171 -2.57 5.30 6.59
CA CYS A 171 -1.38 6.13 6.38
C CYS A 171 -1.17 7.14 7.52
N ALA A 172 -2.25 7.75 8.03
CA ALA A 172 -2.17 8.66 9.16
C ALA A 172 -1.75 7.94 10.46
N ALA A 173 -2.38 6.80 10.78
CA ALA A 173 -2.03 5.95 11.90
C ALA A 173 -0.58 5.44 11.80
N PHE A 174 -0.14 5.10 10.59
CA PHE A 174 1.20 4.62 10.30
C PHE A 174 2.25 5.71 10.56
N LEU A 175 1.98 6.96 10.15
CA LEU A 175 2.88 8.09 10.43
C LEU A 175 2.98 8.38 11.93
N VAL A 176 1.84 8.48 12.65
CA VAL A 176 1.84 8.81 14.08
C VAL A 176 2.41 7.69 14.96
N ARG A 177 2.41 6.43 14.47
CA ARG A 177 3.06 5.31 15.15
C ARG A 177 4.56 5.55 15.40
N TRP A 178 5.20 6.35 14.55
CA TRP A 178 6.62 6.70 14.59
C TRP A 178 6.86 8.14 15.08
N ARG A 179 5.86 8.76 15.72
CA ARG A 179 5.94 10.17 16.15
C ARG A 179 7.17 10.48 16.99
N ARG A 180 7.63 9.53 17.81
CA ARG A 180 8.77 9.76 18.71
C ARG A 180 10.05 9.90 17.90
N GLU A 181 10.31 8.92 17.03
CA GLU A 181 11.47 8.89 16.13
C GLU A 181 11.45 10.09 15.18
N ILE A 182 10.28 10.44 14.63
CA ILE A 182 10.10 11.61 13.76
C ILE A 182 10.46 12.91 14.48
N LEU A 183 10.00 13.11 15.72
CA LEU A 183 10.24 14.35 16.47
C LEU A 183 11.67 14.46 17.03
N GLU A 184 12.37 13.33 17.16
CA GLU A 184 13.77 13.28 17.58
C GLU A 184 14.72 13.64 16.43
N GLU A 185 14.39 13.27 15.20
CA GLU A 185 15.20 13.57 14.02
C GLU A 185 15.04 15.02 13.55
N ARG A 186 16.17 15.73 13.39
CA ARG A 186 16.21 17.16 13.05
C ARG A 186 16.95 17.44 11.75
N ASP A 187 17.65 16.46 11.19
CA ASP A 187 18.24 16.57 9.88
C ASP A 187 17.19 16.25 8.80
N PHE A 188 17.12 17.07 7.76
CA PHE A 188 16.17 16.88 6.66
C PHE A 188 16.39 15.56 5.92
N GLN A 189 17.64 15.19 5.64
CA GLN A 189 17.95 14.00 4.86
C GLN A 189 17.63 12.74 5.65
N GLU A 190 18.04 12.69 6.92
CA GLU A 190 17.77 11.55 7.80
C GLU A 190 16.27 11.41 8.10
N LEU A 191 15.54 12.52 8.29
CA LEU A 191 14.10 12.49 8.50
C LEU A 191 13.36 11.94 7.27
N LEU A 192 13.75 12.40 6.07
CA LEU A 192 13.16 11.90 4.84
C LEU A 192 13.51 10.42 4.62
N LEU A 193 14.75 10.01 4.92
CA LEU A 193 15.19 8.63 4.81
C LEU A 193 14.40 7.73 5.78
N LEU A 194 14.18 8.18 7.02
CA LEU A 194 13.35 7.51 8.02
C LEU A 194 11.93 7.29 7.49
N LEU A 195 11.28 8.35 6.98
CA LEU A 195 9.91 8.28 6.46
C LEU A 195 9.78 7.37 5.23
N GLN A 196 10.86 7.20 4.46
CA GLN A 196 10.93 6.30 3.31
C GLN A 196 11.42 4.89 3.67
N ASN A 197 11.86 4.64 4.91
CA ASN A 197 12.41 3.35 5.34
C ASN A 197 12.06 3.08 6.81
N LEU A 198 10.77 3.22 7.15
CA LEU A 198 10.29 2.98 8.50
C LEU A 198 10.61 1.52 8.92
N PRO A 199 11.05 1.27 10.16
CA PRO A 199 11.62 -0.04 10.53
C PRO A 199 10.52 -1.07 10.83
N THR A 200 9.91 -1.58 9.76
CA THR A 200 8.78 -2.54 9.79
C THR A 200 9.18 -3.96 9.43
N ALA A 201 10.46 -4.23 9.16
CA ALA A 201 10.92 -5.54 8.68
C ALA A 201 10.50 -6.72 9.60
N LEU A 202 10.41 -6.46 10.91
CA LEU A 202 10.03 -7.42 11.94
C LEU A 202 8.52 -7.42 12.25
N TRP A 203 7.71 -6.59 11.59
CA TRP A 203 6.28 -6.53 11.85
C TRP A 203 5.57 -7.85 11.54
N GLY A 204 4.55 -8.16 12.35
CA GLY A 204 3.65 -9.29 12.14
C GLY A 204 2.19 -8.87 12.20
N ASP A 205 1.31 -9.85 12.40
CA ASP A 205 -0.13 -9.64 12.43
C ASP A 205 -0.60 -8.77 13.60
N GLU A 206 0.10 -8.82 14.73
CA GLU A 206 -0.19 -7.99 15.91
C GLU A 206 0.05 -6.50 15.60
N ASP A 207 1.17 -6.16 14.97
CA ASP A 207 1.48 -4.78 14.56
C ASP A 207 0.44 -4.25 13.58
N VAL A 208 0.06 -5.07 12.59
CA VAL A 208 -0.98 -4.70 11.61
C VAL A 208 -2.34 -4.52 12.29
N SER A 209 -2.68 -5.38 13.26
CA SER A 209 -3.95 -5.29 14.00
C SER A 209 -4.01 -4.03 14.86
N LEU A 210 -2.91 -3.66 15.52
CA LEU A 210 -2.81 -2.39 16.26
C LEU A 210 -2.90 -1.18 15.34
N LEU A 211 -2.23 -1.22 14.19
CA LEU A 211 -2.30 -0.16 13.17
C LEU A 211 -3.74 0.04 12.68
N LEU A 212 -4.42 -1.06 12.34
CA LEU A 212 -5.80 -1.05 11.87
C LEU A 212 -6.78 -0.55 12.93
N ALA A 213 -6.60 -0.95 14.19
CA ALA A 213 -7.41 -0.47 15.30
C ALA A 213 -7.29 1.05 15.47
N GLU A 214 -6.06 1.58 15.40
CA GLU A 214 -5.82 3.03 15.47
C GLU A 214 -6.39 3.76 14.25
N ALA A 215 -6.21 3.20 13.04
CA ALA A 215 -6.82 3.76 11.83
C ALA A 215 -8.35 3.82 11.92
N TYR A 216 -8.99 2.79 12.48
CA TYR A 216 -10.43 2.77 12.70
C TYR A 216 -10.84 3.85 13.72
N ARG A 217 -10.09 3.99 14.83
CA ARG A 217 -10.29 5.06 15.81
C ARG A 217 -10.22 6.44 15.16
N LEU A 218 -9.22 6.69 14.30
CA LEU A 218 -9.07 7.94 13.56
C LEU A 218 -10.23 8.14 12.57
N LYS A 219 -10.66 7.11 11.85
CA LYS A 219 -11.82 7.17 10.96
C LYS A 219 -13.06 7.65 11.72
N PHE A 220 -13.39 7.05 12.86
CA PHE A 220 -14.55 7.49 13.65
C PHE A 220 -14.40 8.90 14.23
N ALA A 221 -13.21 9.27 14.70
CA ALA A 221 -12.98 10.59 15.27
C ALA A 221 -13.07 11.73 14.23
N PHE A 222 -12.81 11.44 12.95
CA PHE A 222 -12.65 12.47 11.92
C PHE A 222 -13.58 12.32 10.70
N ALA A 223 -14.28 11.20 10.51
CA ALA A 223 -15.29 11.01 9.46
C ALA A 223 -16.57 11.80 9.73
N ASP A 224 -17.00 11.88 11.00
CA ASP A 224 -18.17 12.65 11.45
C ASP A 224 -17.78 14.06 11.92
N ALA A 225 -16.88 14.74 11.21
CA ALA A 225 -16.54 16.14 11.48
C ALA A 225 -17.03 17.06 10.34
N PRO A 226 -18.36 17.27 10.15
CA PRO A 226 -18.88 17.98 8.99
C PRO A 226 -18.70 19.52 9.04
N ASN A 227 -18.06 20.09 10.08
CA ASN A 227 -18.15 21.54 10.35
C ASN A 227 -16.86 22.23 10.83
N HIS A 228 -15.67 21.79 10.40
CA HIS A 228 -14.42 22.53 10.64
C HIS A 228 -13.69 22.93 9.36
N TYR A 229 -14.43 23.25 8.30
CA TYR A 229 -13.92 24.16 7.28
C TYR A 229 -13.70 25.52 7.95
N LYS A 230 -12.50 25.76 8.49
CA LYS A 230 -12.07 27.12 8.83
C LYS A 230 -12.03 27.89 7.51
N ARG A 231 -12.92 28.88 7.41
CA ARG A 231 -12.83 29.99 6.44
C ARG A 231 -11.48 30.69 6.56
#